data_AF-A0A958HPY8-F1
#
_entry.id   AF-A0A958HPY8-F1
#
_cell.length_a   1.000
_cell.length_b   1.000
_cell.length_c   1.000
_cell.angle_alpha   90.00
_cell.angle_beta   90.00
_cell.angle_gamma   90.00
#
_symmetry.space_group_name_H-M   'P 1'
#
loop_
_entity.id
_entity.type
_entity.pdbx_description
1 polymer ?
#
loop_
_entity_poly.entity_id
_entity_poly.type
_entity_poly.pdbx_seq_one_letter_code
_entity_poly.pdbx_strand_id
1 'polypeptide(L)'
;MWKNITSYSRGEDKTDVRTTQLLLDGLDIVVTKHIHFGDELIMNCRNAGIDQKALGVTVMEEGQKKALNIVENRLKKMLYAIRQVRI
;
A
#
# COMPACT_ATOMS: atom_id res chain seq x y z
N MET A 1 -8.87 -3.68 -9.12
CA MET A 1 -9.34 -4.52 -7.98
C MET A 1 -8.12 -4.99 -7.22
N TRP A 2 -8.17 -5.02 -5.88
CA TRP A 2 -7.07 -5.54 -5.06
C TRP A 2 -6.89 -7.04 -5.27
N LYS A 3 -5.64 -7.48 -5.44
CA LYS A 3 -5.26 -8.89 -5.56
C LYS A 3 -4.60 -9.33 -4.26
N ASN A 4 -5.00 -10.47 -3.72
CA ASN A 4 -4.26 -11.13 -2.64
C ASN A 4 -3.00 -11.77 -3.23
N ILE A 5 -1.83 -11.39 -2.71
CA ILE A 5 -0.54 -11.92 -3.14
C ILE A 5 0.23 -12.56 -1.97
N THR A 6 -0.48 -12.93 -0.91
CA THR A 6 0.10 -13.59 0.26
C THR A 6 0.78 -14.89 -0.17
N SER A 7 2.11 -14.95 -0.08
CA SER A 7 2.90 -16.14 -0.37
C SER A 7 2.92 -17.08 0.84
N TYR A 8 2.39 -18.29 0.67
CA TYR A 8 2.45 -19.34 1.70
C TYR A 8 3.79 -20.08 1.64
N SER A 9 4.50 -20.17 2.76
CA SER A 9 5.50 -21.23 2.99
C SER A 9 4.76 -22.53 3.29
N ARG A 10 5.17 -23.63 2.64
CA ARG A 10 4.61 -24.98 2.81
C ARG A 10 4.65 -25.40 4.29
N GLY A 11 3.56 -25.26 5.05
CA GLY A 11 3.51 -25.82 6.40
C GLY A 11 2.45 -25.28 7.36
N GLU A 12 1.89 -24.08 7.14
CA GLU A 12 0.92 -23.52 8.09
C GLU A 12 -0.48 -23.43 7.48
N ASP A 13 -1.44 -23.96 8.25
CA ASP A 13 -2.86 -23.92 7.98
C ASP A 13 -3.35 -22.51 7.59
N LYS A 14 -3.81 -22.42 6.34
CA LYS A 14 -5.01 -21.71 5.89
C LYS A 14 -5.36 -20.34 6.53
N THR A 15 -5.40 -19.33 5.64
CA THR A 15 -6.50 -18.36 5.40
C THR A 15 -6.34 -16.88 5.78
N ASP A 16 -5.26 -16.41 6.41
CA ASP A 16 -5.15 -14.96 6.65
C ASP A 16 -4.54 -14.22 5.46
N VAL A 17 -5.32 -13.30 4.88
CA VAL A 17 -4.84 -12.36 3.86
C VAL A 17 -3.84 -11.42 4.52
N ARG A 18 -2.55 -11.63 4.27
CA ARG A 18 -1.47 -10.81 4.84
C ARG A 18 -0.98 -9.74 3.89
N THR A 19 -1.02 -9.96 2.58
CA THR A 19 -0.58 -8.97 1.61
C THR A 19 -1.57 -8.84 0.47
N THR A 20 -1.95 -7.60 0.17
CA THR A 20 -2.76 -7.25 -0.99
C THR A 20 -2.05 -6.22 -1.85
N GLN A 21 -2.26 -6.32 -3.16
CA GLN A 21 -1.63 -5.46 -4.16
C GLN A 21 -2.69 -4.86 -5.09
N LEU A 22 -2.53 -3.59 -5.44
CA LEU A 22 -3.29 -2.90 -6.45
C LEU A 22 -2.33 -2.33 -7.49
N LEU A 23 -2.41 -2.87 -8.70
CA LEU A 23 -1.70 -2.38 -9.88
C LEU A 23 -2.65 -1.51 -10.70
N LEU A 24 -2.28 -0.26 -10.94
CA LEU A 24 -3.04 0.72 -11.72
C LEU A 24 -2.09 1.63 -12.51
N ASP A 25 -2.05 1.51 -13.84
CA ASP A 25 -1.36 2.44 -14.76
C ASP A 25 -0.05 3.05 -14.23
N GLY A 26 0.91 2.19 -13.87
CA GLY A 26 2.23 2.60 -13.37
C GLY A 26 2.32 2.81 -11.85
N LEU A 27 1.22 2.67 -11.12
CA LEU A 27 1.19 2.57 -9.67
C LEU A 27 1.16 1.10 -9.24
N ASP A 28 2.07 0.76 -8.34
CA ASP A 28 2.06 -0.48 -7.59
C ASP A 28 1.85 -0.14 -6.10
N ILE A 29 0.66 -0.41 -5.58
CA ILE A 29 0.31 -0.15 -4.18
C ILE A 29 0.22 -1.49 -3.47
N VAL A 30 1.09 -1.71 -2.49
CA VAL A 30 1.09 -2.92 -1.68
C VAL A 30 0.72 -2.58 -0.25
N VAL A 31 -0.20 -3.36 0.33
CA VAL A 31 -0.58 -3.30 1.75
C VAL A 31 -0.26 -4.65 2.38
N THR A 32 0.54 -4.62 3.44
CA THR A 32 1.04 -5.83 4.11
C THR A 32 0.79 -5.76 5.61
N LYS A 33 0.28 -6.85 6.18
CA LYS A 33 0.28 -7.14 7.61
C LYS A 33 1.66 -7.68 7.98
N HIS A 34 2.41 -6.91 8.75
CA HIS A 34 3.80 -7.23 9.04
C HIS A 34 3.93 -8.06 10.31
N ILE A 35 4.32 -9.32 10.18
CA ILE A 35 4.44 -10.26 11.32
C ILE A 35 5.40 -9.79 12.44
N HIS A 36 6.38 -8.94 12.12
CA HIS A 36 7.37 -8.45 13.11
C HIS A 36 7.17 -7.01 13.59
N PHE A 37 6.18 -6.25 13.07
CA PHE A 37 5.95 -4.84 13.47
C PHE A 37 4.62 -4.64 14.21
N GLY A 38 4.10 -5.71 14.83
CA GLY A 38 2.78 -5.73 15.48
C GLY A 38 1.65 -5.99 14.47
N ASP A 39 0.39 -5.94 14.94
CA ASP A 39 -0.79 -6.15 14.08
C ASP A 39 -1.05 -4.99 13.09
N GLU A 40 -0.19 -3.98 13.05
CA GLU A 40 -0.34 -2.80 12.20
C GLU A 40 -0.05 -3.12 10.73
N LEU A 41 -0.90 -2.60 9.84
CA LEU A 41 -0.70 -2.64 8.41
C LEU A 41 0.30 -1.56 7.98
N ILE A 42 1.17 -1.95 7.07
CA ILE A 42 2.07 -1.05 6.36
C ILE A 42 1.68 -1.01 4.89
N MET A 43 2.01 0.09 4.22
CA MET A 43 1.92 0.20 2.77
C MET A 43 3.26 0.57 2.14
N ASN A 44 3.39 0.27 0.85
CA ASN A 44 4.38 0.89 -0.02
C ASN A 44 3.77 1.24 -1.40
N CYS A 45 4.38 2.21 -2.06
CA CYS A 45 4.13 2.55 -3.46
C CYS A 45 5.38 3.26 -4.04
N ARG A 46 6.34 2.46 -4.48
CA ARG A 46 7.66 2.95 -4.92
C ARG A 46 7.57 3.91 -6.09
N ASN A 47 6.66 3.67 -7.04
CA ASN A 47 6.44 4.55 -8.20
C ASN A 47 5.99 5.96 -7.80
N ALA A 48 5.36 6.12 -6.63
CA ALA A 48 4.99 7.43 -6.07
C ALA A 48 6.02 7.98 -5.05
N GLY A 49 7.16 7.30 -4.89
CA GLY A 49 8.20 7.62 -3.90
C GLY A 49 7.78 7.34 -2.46
N ILE A 50 6.98 6.30 -2.23
CA ILE A 50 6.58 5.83 -0.89
C ILE A 50 7.23 4.47 -0.65
N ASP A 51 8.35 4.44 0.06
CA ASP A 51 9.10 3.19 0.29
C ASP A 51 8.42 2.28 1.31
N GLN A 52 8.06 2.81 2.48
CA GLN A 52 7.30 2.12 3.50
C GLN A 52 6.60 3.15 4.38
N LYS A 53 5.32 2.91 4.69
CA LYS A 53 4.55 3.78 5.57
C LYS A 53 3.57 2.98 6.42
N ALA A 54 3.62 3.20 7.72
CA ALA A 54 2.66 2.64 8.67
C ALA A 54 1.27 3.27 8.47
N LEU A 55 0.22 2.45 8.51
CA LEU A 55 -1.16 2.89 8.27
C LEU A 55 -1.94 3.12 9.56
N GLY A 56 -1.46 2.72 10.74
CA GLY A 56 -2.16 2.91 12.02
C GLY A 56 -3.50 2.16 12.09
N VAL A 57 -3.65 1.09 11.32
CA VAL A 57 -4.86 0.25 11.25
C VAL A 57 -4.46 -1.20 11.10
N THR A 58 -5.29 -2.12 11.58
CA THR A 58 -5.04 -3.57 11.54
C THR A 58 -5.95 -4.30 10.55
N VAL A 59 -7.07 -3.67 10.17
CA VAL A 59 -8.08 -4.21 9.25
C VAL A 59 -7.68 -3.95 7.80
N MET A 60 -7.58 -5.01 6.99
CA MET A 60 -7.08 -4.93 5.60
C MET A 60 -7.87 -3.95 4.73
N GLU A 61 -9.20 -3.98 4.80
CA GLU A 61 -10.05 -3.08 4.00
C GLU A 61 -9.82 -1.60 4.36
N GLU A 62 -9.68 -1.30 5.65
CA GLU A 62 -9.34 0.06 6.12
C GLU A 62 -7.94 0.47 5.66
N GLY A 63 -6.99 -0.47 5.73
CA GLY A 63 -5.62 -0.28 5.25
C GLY A 63 -5.58 0.05 3.76
N GLN A 64 -6.34 -0.68 2.94
CA GLN A 64 -6.47 -0.41 1.50
C GLN A 64 -7.05 0.98 1.21
N LYS A 65 -8.13 1.37 1.90
CA LYS A 65 -8.73 2.72 1.76
C LYS A 65 -7.72 3.81 2.15
N LYS A 66 -7.01 3.62 3.26
CA LYS A 66 -6.02 4.59 3.74
C LYS A 66 -4.80 4.68 2.82
N ALA A 67 -4.34 3.56 2.28
CA ALA A 67 -3.27 3.52 1.30
C ALA A 67 -3.63 4.31 0.04
N LEU A 68 -4.85 4.14 -0.49
CA LEU A 68 -5.35 4.94 -1.62
C LEU A 68 -5.33 6.44 -1.32
N ASN A 69 -5.86 6.86 -0.17
CA ASN A 69 -5.86 8.28 0.23
C ASN A 69 -4.44 8.87 0.34
N ILE A 70 -3.48 8.08 0.83
CA ILE A 70 -2.08 8.51 0.94
C ILE A 70 -1.46 8.69 -0.47
N VAL A 71 -1.67 7.72 -1.36
CA VAL A 71 -1.15 7.79 -2.74
C VAL A 71 -1.80 8.94 -3.50
N GLU A 72 -3.11 9.10 -3.41
CA GLU A 72 -3.82 10.22 -4.05
C GLU A 72 -3.26 11.58 -3.61
N ASN A 73 -3.08 11.77 -2.30
CA ASN A 73 -2.49 13.00 -1.76
C ASN A 73 -1.05 13.21 -2.22
N ARG A 74 -0.26 12.13 -2.35
CA ARG A 74 1.10 12.20 -2.87
C ARG A 74 1.12 12.65 -4.33
N LEU A 75 0.26 12.07 -5.17
CA LEU A 75 0.14 12.43 -6.58
C LEU A 75 -0.35 13.87 -6.76
N LYS A 76 -1.31 14.34 -5.96
CA LYS A 76 -1.75 15.75 -5.94
C LYS A 76 -0.60 16.71 -5.65
N LYS A 77 0.26 16.38 -4.66
CA LYS A 77 1.45 17.18 -4.33
C LYS A 77 2.47 17.18 -5.47
N MET A 78 2.69 16.04 -6.12
CA MET A 78 3.59 15.95 -7.28
C MET A 78 3.08 16.79 -8.45
N LEU A 79 1.78 16.69 -8.77
CA LEU A 79 1.14 17.50 -9.81
C LEU A 79 1.25 19.00 -9.50
N TYR A 80 1.02 19.40 -8.25
CA TYR A 80 1.17 20.78 -7.81
C TYR A 80 2.61 21.27 -8.03
N ALA A 81 3.62 20.49 -7.60
CA ALA A 81 5.03 20.84 -7.80
C ALA A 81 5.39 20.99 -9.29
N ILE A 82 4.90 20.10 -10.16
CA ILE A 82 5.09 20.20 -11.62
C ILE A 82 4.49 21.51 -12.15
N ARG A 83 3.31 21.90 -11.67
CA ARG A 83 2.66 23.16 -12.10
C ARG A 83 3.46 24.41 -11.69
N GLN A 84 4.23 24.37 -10.59
CA GLN A 84 5.04 25.50 -10.16
C GLN A 84 6.27 25.74 -11.05
N VAL A 85 6.75 24.71 -11.76
CA VAL A 85 7.95 24.80 -12.62
C VAL A 85 7.61 24.89 -14.11
N ARG A 86 6.33 24.76 -14.46
CA ARG A 86 5.85 24.86 -15.83
C ARG A 86 5.68 26.35 -16.16
N ILE A 87 6.72 26.94 -16.75
CA ILE A 87 6.73 28.28 -17.36
C ILE A 87 5.64 28.36 -18.44
#